data_AF-A0A1Y2WR86-F1
#
_entry.id   AF-A0A1Y2WR86-F1
#
_cell.length_a   1.000
_cell.length_b   1.000
_cell.length_c   1.000
_cell.angle_alpha   90.00
_cell.angle_beta   90.00
_cell.angle_gamma   90.00
#
_symmetry.space_group_name_H-M   'P 1'
#
loop_
_entity.id
_entity.type
_entity.pdbx_description
1 polymer ?
#
loop_
_entity_poly.entity_id
_entity_poly.type
_entity_poly.pdbx_seq_one_letter_code
_entity_poly.pdbx_strand_id
1 'polypeptide(L)'
;MEPQDEIWNSLPRKQFEDMVKEEIDLVLKLRRASTRKRHGSFPTVDRFRRIYTWAVEQVKARWVKQNIWKEEWNLENKPGPTDRWPHEGPLPDGLTREQLQDRDTPLVKGDRVISTREKSRILYEHDASRPINQFFAQIRLEQKVIYLEQRRLSSEPGHSYYPQSAYARVRKRWIARHIWDPNWRRFPGDTWRHENSVPDPVAEFYRAIRTRLYEQLSS
;
A
#
# COMPACT_ATOMS: atom_id res chain seq x y z
N MET A 1 18.12 -1.63 -14.30
CA MET A 1 17.58 -1.18 -13.00
C MET A 1 18.39 -1.88 -11.95
N GLU A 2 18.97 -1.13 -11.02
CA GLU A 2 19.89 -1.69 -10.03
C GLU A 2 19.09 -2.50 -9.00
N PRO A 3 19.62 -3.61 -8.46
CA PRO A 3 18.94 -4.42 -7.43
C PRO A 3 18.48 -3.61 -6.20
N GLN A 4 19.19 -2.52 -5.88
CA GLN A 4 18.86 -1.61 -4.78
C GLN A 4 17.55 -0.83 -5.03
N ASP A 5 17.23 -0.51 -6.28
CA ASP A 5 15.98 0.18 -6.63
C ASP A 5 14.76 -0.72 -6.37
N GLU A 6 14.92 -2.03 -6.53
CA GLU A 6 13.84 -3.01 -6.34
C GLU A 6 13.50 -3.22 -4.87
N ILE A 7 14.49 -3.16 -3.98
CA ILE A 7 14.30 -3.18 -2.52
C ILE A 7 13.47 -1.95 -2.10
N TRP A 8 13.84 -0.77 -2.61
CA TRP A 8 13.17 0.49 -2.28
C TRP A 8 11.69 0.50 -2.68
N ASN A 9 11.33 -0.15 -3.79
CA ASN A 9 9.95 -0.25 -4.26
C ASN A 9 9.00 -1.01 -3.32
N SER A 10 9.55 -1.79 -2.39
CA SER A 10 8.76 -2.55 -1.42
C SER A 10 8.58 -1.84 -0.06
N LEU A 11 9.13 -0.63 0.11
CA LEU A 11 8.98 0.16 1.34
C LEU A 11 7.66 0.95 1.38
N PRO A 12 7.14 1.26 2.60
CA PRO A 12 5.90 2.01 2.76
C PRO A 12 5.86 3.32 1.99
N ARG A 13 6.91 4.16 2.13
CA ARG A 13 6.95 5.47 1.48
C ARG A 13 6.83 5.36 -0.04
N LYS A 14 7.58 4.45 -0.67
CA LYS A 14 7.60 4.31 -2.12
C LYS A 14 6.27 3.78 -2.65
N GLN A 15 5.67 2.80 -1.98
CA GLN A 15 4.31 2.34 -2.30
C GLN A 15 3.29 3.47 -2.24
N PHE A 16 3.35 4.28 -1.18
CA PHE A 16 2.46 5.41 -0.98
C PHE A 16 2.60 6.43 -2.12
N GLU A 17 3.83 6.85 -2.43
CA GLU A 17 4.13 7.79 -3.51
C GLU A 17 3.65 7.28 -4.88
N ASP A 18 3.86 6.00 -5.19
CA ASP A 18 3.41 5.40 -6.46
C ASP A 18 1.88 5.32 -6.55
N MET A 19 1.20 5.02 -5.44
CA MET A 19 -0.27 5.04 -5.39
C MET A 19 -0.82 6.47 -5.55
N VAL A 20 -0.19 7.47 -4.93
CA VAL A 20 -0.57 8.89 -5.09
C VAL A 20 -0.42 9.30 -6.55
N LYS A 21 0.68 8.94 -7.20
CA LYS A 21 0.91 9.21 -8.63
C LYS A 21 -0.19 8.62 -9.51
N GLU A 22 -0.66 7.41 -9.22
CA GLU A 22 -1.75 6.78 -9.97
C GLU A 22 -3.10 7.48 -9.79
N GLU A 23 -3.43 7.94 -8.58
CA GLU A 23 -4.64 8.71 -8.34
C GLU A 23 -4.60 10.05 -9.11
N ILE A 24 -3.44 10.71 -9.15
CA ILE A 24 -3.23 11.92 -9.95
C ILE A 24 -3.42 11.62 -11.44
N ASP A 25 -2.76 10.57 -11.95
CA ASP A 25 -2.86 10.17 -13.35
C ASP A 25 -4.30 9.81 -13.75
N LEU A 26 -5.05 9.16 -12.85
CA LEU A 26 -6.46 8.84 -13.07
C LEU A 26 -7.30 10.10 -13.24
N VAL A 27 -7.17 11.07 -12.34
CA VAL A 27 -7.90 12.35 -12.41
C VAL A 27 -7.56 13.12 -13.69
N LEU A 28 -6.27 13.16 -14.06
CA LEU A 28 -5.82 13.83 -15.28
C LEU A 28 -6.36 13.14 -16.55
N LYS A 29 -6.37 11.80 -16.60
CA LYS A 29 -6.94 11.03 -17.71
C LYS A 29 -8.44 11.26 -17.85
N LEU A 30 -9.20 11.20 -16.76
CA LEU A 30 -10.64 11.45 -16.75
C LEU A 30 -10.97 12.85 -17.28
N ARG A 31 -10.18 13.85 -16.89
CA ARG A 31 -10.37 15.22 -17.40
C ARG A 31 -10.12 15.34 -18.90
N ARG A 32 -9.03 14.76 -19.41
CA ARG A 32 -8.72 14.77 -20.85
C ARG A 32 -9.82 14.10 -21.68
N ALA A 33 -10.44 13.03 -21.16
CA ALA A 33 -11.58 12.38 -21.80
C ALA A 33 -12.82 13.29 -21.85
N SER A 34 -13.06 14.09 -20.80
CA SER A 34 -14.19 15.03 -20.72
C SER A 34 -13.98 16.32 -21.52
N THR A 35 -12.74 16.76 -21.77
CA THR A 35 -12.44 18.06 -22.41
C THR A 35 -12.23 18.00 -23.92
N ARG A 36 -12.88 17.09 -24.66
CA ARG A 36 -12.81 17.00 -26.15
C ARG A 36 -13.17 18.29 -26.92
N LYS A 37 -13.45 19.43 -26.26
CA LYS A 37 -13.78 20.72 -26.88
C LYS A 37 -13.03 21.97 -26.37
N ARG A 38 -12.03 21.86 -25.49
CA ARG A 38 -11.26 23.07 -25.06
C ARG A 38 -9.76 22.82 -25.08
N HIS A 39 -9.05 23.71 -25.79
CA HIS A 39 -7.60 23.70 -25.99
C HIS A 39 -6.82 23.42 -24.70
N GLY A 40 -5.78 22.58 -24.84
CA GLY A 40 -4.96 22.03 -23.76
C GLY A 40 -4.17 23.07 -22.97
N SER A 41 -4.83 23.69 -21.99
CA SER A 41 -4.14 24.41 -20.93
C SER A 41 -3.69 23.43 -19.84
N PHE A 42 -2.39 23.43 -19.53
CA PHE A 42 -1.84 22.71 -18.38
C PHE A 42 -2.53 23.18 -17.08
N PRO A 43 -2.72 22.31 -16.08
CA PRO A 43 -3.24 22.72 -14.78
C PRO A 43 -2.40 23.86 -14.18
N THR A 44 -3.04 24.89 -13.64
CA THR A 44 -2.34 25.90 -12.84
C THR A 44 -1.68 25.24 -11.61
N VAL A 45 -0.63 25.87 -11.06
CA VAL A 45 0.09 25.34 -9.87
C VAL A 45 -0.88 25.07 -8.70
N ASP A 46 -1.79 26.01 -8.42
CA ASP A 46 -2.83 25.83 -7.40
C ASP A 46 -3.73 24.61 -7.67
N ARG A 47 -4.08 24.39 -8.93
CA ARG A 47 -4.90 23.25 -9.33
C ARG A 47 -4.14 21.93 -9.18
N PHE A 48 -2.87 21.87 -9.55
CA PHE A 48 -2.05 20.67 -9.34
C PHE A 48 -1.91 20.35 -7.85
N ARG A 49 -1.67 21.37 -7.02
CA ARG A 49 -1.60 21.23 -5.56
C ARG A 49 -2.88 20.59 -5.00
N ARG A 50 -4.06 21.04 -5.42
CA ARG A 50 -5.35 20.45 -4.99
C ARG A 50 -5.52 18.99 -5.41
N ILE A 51 -5.12 18.64 -6.65
CA ILE A 51 -5.19 17.25 -7.13
C ILE A 51 -4.23 16.36 -6.33
N TYR A 52 -3.02 16.86 -6.04
CA TYR A 52 -2.05 16.17 -5.21
C TYR A 52 -2.57 15.95 -3.79
N THR A 53 -3.07 17.00 -3.12
CA THR A 53 -3.65 16.88 -1.76
C THR A 53 -4.78 15.85 -1.73
N TRP A 54 -5.71 15.92 -2.69
CA TRP A 54 -6.79 14.94 -2.81
C TRP A 54 -6.24 13.51 -2.98
N ALA A 55 -5.25 13.30 -3.86
CA ALA A 55 -4.66 11.99 -4.08
C ALA A 55 -3.99 11.42 -2.82
N VAL A 56 -3.26 12.26 -2.08
CA VAL A 56 -2.66 11.90 -0.78
C VAL A 56 -3.74 11.49 0.23
N GLU A 57 -4.80 12.28 0.37
CA GLU A 57 -5.92 11.98 1.28
C GLU A 57 -6.62 10.67 0.92
N GLN A 58 -6.80 10.39 -0.37
CA GLN A 58 -7.44 9.16 -0.83
C GLN A 58 -6.59 7.92 -0.54
N VAL A 59 -5.27 7.99 -0.76
CA VAL A 59 -4.37 6.87 -0.45
C VAL A 59 -4.28 6.68 1.07
N LYS A 60 -4.14 7.77 1.84
CA LYS A 60 -4.14 7.75 3.31
C LYS A 60 -5.42 7.12 3.85
N ALA A 61 -6.59 7.57 3.42
CA ALA A 61 -7.88 7.04 3.86
C ALA A 61 -8.01 5.53 3.59
N ARG A 62 -7.46 5.03 2.47
CA ARG A 62 -7.42 3.59 2.18
C ARG A 62 -6.53 2.84 3.15
N TRP A 63 -5.37 3.38 3.48
CA TRP A 63 -4.42 2.76 4.41
C TRP A 63 -4.95 2.77 5.85
N VAL A 64 -5.61 3.86 6.28
CA VAL A 64 -6.34 3.93 7.56
C VAL A 64 -7.41 2.85 7.62
N LYS A 65 -8.24 2.71 6.57
CA LYS A 65 -9.28 1.68 6.50
C LYS A 65 -8.72 0.25 6.54
N GLN A 66 -7.50 0.06 6.07
CA GLN A 66 -6.81 -1.24 6.09
C GLN A 66 -6.04 -1.48 7.39
N ASN A 67 -6.05 -0.54 8.34
CA ASN A 67 -5.23 -0.59 9.55
C ASN A 67 -3.71 -0.68 9.26
N ILE A 68 -3.29 -0.04 8.16
CA ILE A 68 -1.88 0.05 7.74
C ILE A 68 -1.25 1.37 8.19
N TRP A 69 -2.06 2.43 8.26
CA TRP A 69 -1.57 3.76 8.61
C TRP A 69 -1.13 3.80 10.08
N LYS A 70 0.05 4.37 10.33
CA LYS A 70 0.56 4.62 11.69
C LYS A 70 0.43 6.09 12.04
N GLU A 71 0.07 6.42 13.27
CA GLU A 71 -0.12 7.81 13.71
C GLU A 71 1.22 8.58 13.73
N GLU A 72 2.32 7.87 13.98
CA GLU A 72 3.68 8.42 13.90
C GLU A 72 4.13 8.75 12.47
N TRP A 73 3.43 8.27 11.44
CA TRP A 73 3.72 8.63 10.05
C TRP A 73 3.30 10.05 9.76
N ASN A 74 4.25 10.96 9.93
CA ASN A 74 4.04 12.37 9.74
C ASN A 74 5.37 13.03 9.37
N LEU A 75 5.51 13.40 8.09
CA LEU A 75 6.03 14.72 7.71
C LEU A 75 5.11 15.24 6.59
N GLU A 76 3.95 15.76 7.04
CA GLU A 76 2.75 16.20 6.28
C GLU A 76 2.06 15.14 5.39
N ASN A 77 1.57 14.05 6.01
CA ASN A 77 0.68 13.03 5.43
C ASN A 77 1.31 11.96 4.52
N LYS A 78 2.53 11.49 4.83
CA LYS A 78 3.13 10.32 4.18
C LYS A 78 4.07 9.57 5.12
N PRO A 79 4.37 8.29 4.86
CA PRO A 79 5.45 7.59 5.56
C PRO A 79 6.80 8.28 5.31
N GLY A 80 7.62 8.35 6.34
CA GLY A 80 9.01 8.77 6.32
C GLY A 80 9.93 7.82 5.55
N PRO A 81 11.17 8.26 5.24
CA PRO A 81 12.12 7.49 4.43
C PRO A 81 12.57 6.18 5.07
N THR A 82 12.57 6.10 6.40
CA THR A 82 13.05 4.95 7.18
C THR A 82 11.91 4.17 7.83
N ASP A 83 10.66 4.53 7.53
CA ASP A 83 9.51 3.89 8.13
C ASP A 83 9.36 2.46 7.62
N ARG A 84 9.03 1.58 8.57
CA ARG A 84 8.77 0.16 8.36
C ARG A 84 7.28 -0.12 8.32
N TRP A 85 6.88 -1.18 7.65
CA TRP A 85 5.49 -1.62 7.68
C TRP A 85 5.03 -1.94 9.12
N PRO A 86 3.74 -1.81 9.44
CA PRO A 86 3.19 -2.25 10.73
C PRO A 86 3.59 -3.67 11.14
N HIS A 87 3.52 -4.63 10.21
CA HIS A 87 3.82 -6.03 10.53
C HIS A 87 5.31 -6.33 10.76
N GLU A 88 6.21 -5.38 10.47
CA GLU A 88 7.64 -5.50 10.79
C GLU A 88 7.93 -5.08 12.25
N GLY A 89 6.97 -4.42 12.91
CA GLY A 89 7.05 -4.09 14.32
C GLY A 89 6.70 -5.28 15.22
N PRO A 90 6.87 -5.13 16.54
CA PRO A 90 6.38 -6.12 17.49
C PRO A 90 4.85 -6.15 17.50
N LEU A 91 4.30 -7.33 17.77
CA LEU A 91 2.87 -7.48 18.08
C LEU A 91 2.54 -6.75 19.40
N PRO A 92 1.28 -6.29 19.56
CA PRO A 92 0.86 -5.54 20.74
C PRO A 92 1.06 -6.34 22.03
N ASP A 93 1.24 -5.61 23.13
CA ASP A 93 1.52 -6.12 24.47
C ASP A 93 2.79 -6.99 24.59
N GLY A 94 3.59 -7.17 23.53
CA GLY A 94 4.69 -8.16 23.49
C GLY A 94 4.19 -9.59 23.29
N LEU A 95 3.08 -9.76 22.57
CA LEU A 95 2.58 -11.07 22.13
C LEU A 95 3.52 -11.67 21.09
N THR A 96 3.60 -12.99 20.99
CA THR A 96 4.29 -13.66 19.88
C THR A 96 3.29 -14.16 18.85
N ARG A 97 3.76 -14.37 17.62
CA ARG A 97 2.91 -14.86 16.54
C ARG A 97 2.40 -16.27 16.85
N GLU A 98 3.23 -17.12 17.44
CA GLU A 98 2.91 -18.49 17.83
C GLU A 98 1.77 -18.51 18.85
N GLN A 99 1.82 -17.61 19.85
CA GLN A 99 0.77 -17.46 20.85
C GLN A 99 -0.58 -17.08 20.23
N LEU A 100 -0.57 -16.31 19.15
CA LEU A 100 -1.79 -15.86 18.46
C LEU A 100 -2.29 -16.84 17.40
N GLN A 101 -1.41 -17.69 16.87
CA GLN A 101 -1.77 -18.72 15.89
C GLN A 101 -2.43 -19.93 16.51
N ASP A 102 -2.17 -20.22 17.80
CA ASP A 102 -2.95 -21.20 18.55
C ASP A 102 -4.42 -20.72 18.68
N ARG A 103 -5.30 -21.40 17.92
CA ARG A 103 -6.74 -21.13 17.85
C ARG A 103 -7.55 -21.89 18.89
N ASP A 104 -6.95 -22.86 19.56
CA ASP A 104 -7.69 -23.78 20.42
C ASP A 104 -7.65 -23.33 21.88
N THR A 105 -6.64 -22.53 22.25
CA THR A 105 -6.44 -22.10 23.64
C THR A 105 -6.56 -20.59 23.79
N PRO A 106 -7.50 -20.07 24.61
CA PRO A 106 -7.47 -18.65 25.02
C PRO A 106 -6.14 -18.32 25.70
N LEU A 107 -5.56 -17.16 25.39
CA LEU A 107 -4.28 -16.76 25.98
C LEU A 107 -4.54 -15.92 27.23
N VAL A 108 -3.90 -16.27 28.33
CA VAL A 108 -3.92 -15.46 29.56
C VAL A 108 -2.65 -14.62 29.61
N LYS A 109 -2.80 -13.31 29.78
CA LYS A 109 -1.69 -12.36 29.86
C LYS A 109 -1.92 -11.41 31.04
N GLY A 110 -1.23 -11.66 32.14
CA GLY A 110 -1.57 -11.05 33.43
C GLY A 110 -3.02 -11.41 33.79
N ASP A 111 -3.82 -10.42 34.14
CA ASP A 111 -5.24 -10.59 34.48
C ASP A 111 -6.17 -10.62 33.25
N ARG A 112 -5.64 -10.43 32.04
CA ARG A 112 -6.43 -10.35 30.80
C ARG A 112 -6.49 -11.71 30.10
N VAL A 113 -7.72 -12.15 29.78
CA VAL A 113 -7.96 -13.29 28.88
C VAL A 113 -8.20 -12.81 27.45
N ILE A 114 -7.36 -13.27 26.53
CA ILE A 114 -7.41 -12.97 25.11
C ILE A 114 -8.10 -14.14 24.40
N SER A 115 -9.33 -13.90 23.94
CA SER A 115 -10.12 -14.90 23.21
C SER A 115 -9.51 -15.24 21.85
N THR A 116 -9.89 -16.39 21.30
CA THR A 116 -9.47 -16.85 19.96
C THR A 116 -9.87 -15.87 18.84
N ARG A 117 -11.04 -15.24 18.99
CA ARG A 117 -11.50 -14.16 18.09
C ARG A 117 -10.61 -12.93 18.20
N GLU A 118 -10.21 -12.56 19.42
CA GLU A 118 -9.32 -11.43 19.64
C GLU A 118 -7.92 -11.69 19.08
N LYS A 119 -7.37 -12.89 19.27
CA LYS A 119 -6.10 -13.30 18.65
C LYS A 119 -6.13 -13.14 17.14
N SER A 120 -7.21 -13.62 16.52
CA SER A 120 -7.41 -13.54 15.07
C SER A 120 -7.51 -12.09 14.59
N ARG A 121 -8.17 -11.22 15.36
CA ARG A 121 -8.25 -9.78 15.08
C ARG A 121 -6.87 -9.12 15.14
N ILE A 122 -6.12 -9.36 16.21
CA ILE A 122 -4.76 -8.81 16.39
C ILE A 122 -3.85 -9.23 15.23
N LEU A 123 -3.84 -10.52 14.87
CA LEU A 123 -3.04 -10.99 13.73
C LEU A 123 -3.48 -10.35 12.41
N TYR A 124 -4.79 -10.30 12.14
CA TYR A 124 -5.31 -9.71 10.91
C TYR A 124 -4.92 -8.23 10.78
N GLU A 125 -5.06 -7.47 11.86
CA GLU A 125 -4.73 -6.05 11.93
C GLU A 125 -3.21 -5.82 11.77
N HIS A 126 -2.39 -6.58 12.50
CA HIS A 126 -0.94 -6.50 12.40
C HIS A 126 -0.45 -6.84 10.99
N ASP A 127 -0.95 -7.94 10.43
CA ASP A 127 -0.52 -8.46 9.13
C ASP A 127 -1.15 -7.72 7.94
N ALA A 128 -2.00 -6.71 8.16
CA ALA A 128 -2.70 -6.01 7.09
C ALA A 128 -1.75 -5.39 6.04
N SER A 129 -0.54 -5.04 6.47
CA SER A 129 0.49 -4.45 5.62
C SER A 129 1.36 -5.48 4.88
N ARG A 130 1.15 -6.78 5.06
CA ARG A 130 1.85 -7.84 4.30
C ARG A 130 1.52 -7.79 2.81
N PRO A 131 2.42 -8.24 1.92
CA PRO A 131 2.21 -8.20 0.48
C PRO A 131 0.88 -8.85 0.05
N ILE A 132 0.57 -10.03 0.56
CA ILE A 132 -0.67 -10.75 0.22
C ILE A 132 -1.94 -9.99 0.62
N ASN A 133 -1.95 -9.36 1.78
CA ASN A 133 -3.09 -8.61 2.28
C ASN A 133 -3.28 -7.31 1.49
N GLN A 134 -2.19 -6.58 1.22
CA GLN A 134 -2.24 -5.39 0.38
C GLN A 134 -2.70 -5.72 -1.05
N PHE A 135 -2.19 -6.81 -1.62
CA PHE A 135 -2.56 -7.24 -2.97
C PHE A 135 -4.07 -7.56 -3.06
N PHE A 136 -4.62 -8.31 -2.11
CA PHE A 136 -6.06 -8.58 -2.08
C PHE A 136 -6.90 -7.34 -1.84
N ALA A 137 -6.44 -6.42 -0.99
CA ALA A 137 -7.13 -5.14 -0.79
C ALA A 137 -7.20 -4.34 -2.11
N GLN A 138 -6.11 -4.29 -2.87
CA GLN A 138 -6.08 -3.63 -4.18
C GLN A 138 -6.96 -4.35 -5.21
N ILE A 139 -7.02 -5.68 -5.22
CA ILE A 139 -7.94 -6.44 -6.09
C ILE A 139 -9.38 -6.07 -5.79
N ARG A 140 -9.79 -6.01 -4.52
CA ARG A 140 -11.15 -5.63 -4.13
C ARG A 140 -11.53 -4.23 -4.59
N LEU A 141 -10.57 -3.30 -4.61
CA LEU A 141 -10.78 -1.95 -5.15
C LEU A 141 -10.91 -1.99 -6.68
N GLU A 142 -10.01 -2.68 -7.38
CA GLU A 142 -10.02 -2.78 -8.83
C GLU A 142 -11.29 -3.49 -9.35
N GLN A 143 -11.81 -4.48 -8.62
CA GLN A 143 -13.11 -5.10 -8.92
C GLN A 143 -14.24 -4.07 -8.94
N LYS A 144 -14.27 -3.15 -7.97
CA LYS A 144 -15.27 -2.06 -7.93
C LYS A 144 -15.08 -1.10 -9.10
N VAL A 145 -13.85 -0.79 -9.47
CA VAL A 145 -13.54 0.07 -10.63
C VAL A 145 -14.07 -0.57 -11.91
N ILE A 146 -13.73 -1.83 -12.18
CA ILE A 146 -14.18 -2.57 -13.37
C ILE A 146 -15.71 -2.62 -13.43
N TYR A 147 -16.36 -2.90 -12.30
CA TYR A 147 -17.83 -2.91 -12.22
C TYR A 147 -18.44 -1.55 -12.63
N LEU A 148 -17.88 -0.45 -12.12
CA LEU A 148 -18.35 0.90 -12.48
C LEU A 148 -18.04 1.27 -13.93
N GLU A 149 -16.90 0.83 -14.48
CA GLU A 149 -16.56 1.00 -15.91
C GLU A 149 -17.58 0.29 -16.80
N GLN A 150 -17.91 -0.98 -16.51
CA GLN A 150 -18.88 -1.76 -17.27
C GLN A 150 -20.28 -1.13 -17.23
N ARG A 151 -20.73 -0.69 -16.05
CA ARG A 151 -22.01 0.01 -15.89
C ARG A 151 -22.12 1.30 -16.69
N ARG A 152 -21.01 1.98 -16.98
CA ARG A 152 -21.00 3.19 -17.81
C ARG A 152 -21.03 2.90 -19.31
N LEU A 153 -20.53 1.73 -19.71
CA LEU A 153 -20.36 1.36 -21.12
C LEU A 153 -21.52 0.50 -21.66
N SER A 154 -22.28 -0.15 -20.79
CA SER A 154 -23.39 -1.05 -21.17
C SER A 154 -24.68 -0.67 -20.44
N SER A 155 -25.80 -0.66 -21.18
CA SER A 155 -27.15 -0.53 -20.61
C SER A 155 -27.67 -1.84 -20.00
N GLU A 156 -27.05 -2.98 -20.32
CA GLU A 156 -27.40 -4.27 -19.74
C GLU A 156 -26.35 -4.73 -18.73
N PRO A 157 -26.75 -5.30 -17.57
CA PRO A 157 -25.84 -5.93 -16.63
C PRO A 157 -25.37 -7.27 -17.19
N GLY A 158 -24.48 -7.19 -18.20
CA GLY A 158 -23.85 -8.33 -18.84
C GLY A 158 -22.91 -9.02 -17.85
N HIS A 159 -23.33 -10.19 -17.39
CA HIS A 159 -22.63 -11.09 -16.48
C HIS A 159 -21.17 -11.34 -16.90
N SER A 160 -20.23 -10.72 -16.17
CA SER A 160 -19.21 -11.47 -15.45
C SER A 160 -18.33 -10.53 -14.64
N TYR A 161 -18.56 -10.56 -13.33
CA TYR A 161 -17.56 -10.20 -12.34
C TYR A 161 -16.36 -11.11 -12.57
N TYR A 162 -15.31 -10.63 -13.25
CA TYR A 162 -14.07 -11.40 -13.41
C TYR A 162 -13.05 -10.94 -12.36
N PRO A 163 -12.98 -11.61 -11.18
CA PRO A 163 -11.84 -11.50 -10.27
C PRO A 163 -10.49 -11.60 -10.99
N GLN A 164 -10.44 -12.35 -12.10
CA GLN A 164 -9.27 -12.51 -12.95
C GLN A 164 -8.82 -11.19 -13.58
N SER A 165 -9.74 -10.34 -14.05
CA SER A 165 -9.41 -9.05 -14.67
C SER A 165 -8.84 -8.06 -13.64
N ALA A 166 -9.45 -7.99 -12.46
CA ALA A 166 -8.94 -7.18 -11.36
C ALA A 166 -7.56 -7.66 -10.90
N TYR A 167 -7.42 -8.97 -10.70
CA TYR A 167 -6.13 -9.61 -10.40
C TYR A 167 -5.07 -9.27 -11.44
N ALA A 168 -5.38 -9.42 -12.73
CA ALA A 168 -4.43 -9.18 -13.82
C ALA A 168 -3.98 -7.71 -13.86
N ARG A 169 -4.90 -6.76 -13.66
CA ARG A 169 -4.58 -5.32 -13.60
C ARG A 169 -3.68 -4.99 -12.41
N VAL A 170 -4.02 -5.48 -11.21
CA VAL A 170 -3.21 -5.25 -9.99
C VAL A 170 -1.84 -5.90 -10.12
N ARG A 171 -1.76 -7.15 -10.58
CA ARG A 171 -0.48 -7.85 -10.80
C ARG A 171 0.39 -7.12 -11.82
N LYS A 172 -0.18 -6.71 -12.96
CA LYS A 172 0.54 -5.95 -13.98
C LYS A 172 1.13 -4.66 -13.41
N ARG A 173 0.37 -3.96 -12.55
CA ARG A 173 0.81 -2.75 -11.85
C ARG A 173 1.97 -3.05 -10.89
N TRP A 174 1.89 -4.13 -10.12
CA TRP A 174 2.96 -4.54 -9.21
C TRP A 174 4.25 -4.93 -9.94
N ILE A 175 4.12 -5.62 -11.08
CA ILE A 175 5.27 -5.93 -11.95
C ILE A 175 5.89 -4.64 -12.50
N ALA A 176 5.08 -3.71 -13.02
CA ALA A 176 5.55 -2.44 -13.58
C ALA A 176 6.25 -1.54 -12.56
N ARG A 177 5.92 -1.67 -11.27
CA ARG A 177 6.56 -0.96 -10.17
C ARG A 177 7.73 -1.75 -9.55
N HIS A 178 8.09 -2.91 -10.12
CA HIS A 178 9.15 -3.79 -9.59
C HIS A 178 8.92 -4.24 -8.14
N ILE A 179 7.64 -4.34 -7.74
CA ILE A 179 7.22 -4.84 -6.42
C ILE A 179 7.11 -6.37 -6.46
N TRP A 180 6.61 -6.90 -7.58
CA TRP A 180 6.35 -8.32 -7.73
C TRP A 180 7.64 -9.14 -7.68
N ASP A 181 7.84 -9.93 -6.62
CA ASP A 181 8.95 -10.87 -6.52
C ASP A 181 8.80 -12.02 -7.54
N PRO A 182 9.81 -12.29 -8.39
CA PRO A 182 9.79 -13.43 -9.31
C PRO A 182 9.57 -14.78 -8.64
N ASN A 183 9.96 -14.92 -7.36
CA ASN A 183 9.74 -16.14 -6.58
C ASN A 183 8.28 -16.32 -6.17
N TRP A 184 7.48 -15.25 -6.19
CA TRP A 184 6.04 -15.35 -6.00
C TRP A 184 5.39 -15.98 -7.23
N ARG A 185 4.68 -17.10 -7.00
CA ARG A 185 3.99 -17.87 -8.05
C ARG A 185 2.69 -17.18 -8.48
N ARG A 186 1.55 -17.66 -7.95
CA ARG A 186 0.21 -17.16 -8.29
C ARG A 186 -0.19 -15.97 -7.44
N PHE A 187 0.23 -15.92 -6.18
CA PHE A 187 -0.04 -14.83 -5.26
C PHE A 187 1.27 -14.39 -4.64
N PRO A 188 1.37 -13.12 -4.21
CA PRO A 188 2.50 -12.70 -3.41
C PRO A 188 2.55 -13.48 -2.08
N GLY A 189 3.75 -13.64 -1.53
CA GLY A 189 3.97 -14.27 -0.23
C GLY A 189 3.67 -13.33 0.94
N ASP A 190 4.16 -13.72 2.12
CA ASP A 190 3.94 -13.00 3.38
C ASP A 190 5.00 -11.95 3.71
N THR A 191 6.11 -11.91 2.98
CA THR A 191 7.28 -11.05 3.24
C THR A 191 7.54 -10.14 2.05
N TRP A 192 7.81 -8.86 2.28
CA TRP A 192 8.28 -7.96 1.24
C TRP A 192 9.69 -8.32 0.76
N ARG A 193 10.04 -7.89 -0.46
CA ARG A 193 11.37 -8.17 -1.04
C ARG A 193 12.51 -7.62 -0.17
N HIS A 194 12.34 -6.42 0.40
CA HIS A 194 13.35 -5.83 1.28
C HIS A 194 13.57 -6.60 2.59
N GLU A 195 12.60 -7.40 3.05
CA GLU A 195 12.74 -8.23 4.25
C GLU A 195 13.65 -9.44 4.01
N ASN A 196 13.71 -9.93 2.77
CA ASN A 196 14.58 -11.06 2.38
C ASN A 196 15.99 -10.60 1.98
N SER A 197 16.22 -9.29 1.90
CA SER A 197 17.54 -8.74 1.59
C SER A 197 18.36 -8.67 2.87
N VAL A 198 19.56 -9.26 2.87
CA VAL A 198 20.52 -9.08 3.97
C VAL A 198 20.70 -7.56 4.18
N PRO A 199 20.70 -7.05 5.43
CA PRO A 199 20.94 -5.64 5.67
C PRO A 199 22.30 -5.27 5.08
N ASP A 200 22.26 -4.60 3.93
CA ASP A 200 23.45 -4.08 3.28
C ASP A 200 23.90 -2.85 4.10
N PRO A 201 25.12 -2.86 4.67
CA PRO A 201 25.67 -1.69 5.37
C PRO A 201 25.63 -0.43 4.50
N VAL A 202 25.69 -0.58 3.17
CA VAL A 202 25.59 0.50 2.20
C VAL A 202 24.14 1.01 2.06
N ALA A 203 23.14 0.13 2.11
CA ALA A 203 21.73 0.53 2.13
C ALA A 203 21.35 1.23 3.46
N GLU A 204 21.87 0.76 4.59
CA GLU A 204 21.80 1.45 5.90
C GLU A 204 22.49 2.82 5.84
N PHE A 205 23.66 2.91 5.21
CA PHE A 205 24.39 4.17 5.01
C PHE A 205 23.63 5.15 4.11
N TYR A 206 23.04 4.71 3.00
CA TYR A 206 22.22 5.58 2.14
C TYR A 206 20.91 5.99 2.82
N ARG A 207 20.31 5.12 3.65
CA ARG A 207 19.18 5.49 4.53
C ARG A 207 19.61 6.59 5.50
N ALA A 208 20.76 6.44 6.16
CA ALA A 208 21.29 7.43 7.12
C ALA A 208 21.64 8.78 6.46
N ILE A 209 22.28 8.77 5.28
CA ILE A 209 22.62 9.99 4.54
C ILE A 209 21.36 10.72 4.06
N ARG A 210 20.38 10.00 3.51
CA ARG A 210 19.13 10.64 3.07
C ARG A 210 18.37 11.23 4.23
N THR A 211 18.28 10.54 5.38
CA THR A 211 17.64 11.10 6.58
C THR A 211 18.29 12.42 7.00
N ARG A 212 19.62 12.49 7.07
CA ARG A 212 20.34 13.74 7.38
C ARG A 212 20.12 14.86 6.36
N LEU A 213 20.14 14.53 5.07
CA LEU A 213 19.86 15.52 4.02
C LEU A 213 18.42 16.02 4.07
N TYR A 214 17.46 15.17 4.43
CA TYR A 214 16.07 15.58 4.60
C TYR A 214 15.85 16.42 5.86
N GLU A 215 16.52 16.11 6.97
CA GLU A 215 16.49 16.94 8.19
C GLU A 215 17.06 18.34 7.95
N GLN A 216 18.17 18.45 7.20
CA GLN A 216 18.78 19.73 6.84
C GLN A 216 17.94 20.59 5.89
N LEU A 217 17.09 19.98 5.07
CA LEU A 217 16.21 20.68 4.12
C LEU A 217 14.82 21.01 4.69
N SER A 218 14.49 20.46 5.86
CA SER A 218 13.20 20.66 6.54
C SER A 218 13.29 21.63 7.74
N SER A 219 14.50 22.16 7.99
CA SER A 219 14.82 23.15 9.02
C SER A 219 15.05 24.53 8.38
#